data_AF-A0A7S0RRS6-F1
#
_entry.id   AF-A0A7S0RRS6-F1
#
_cell.length_a   1.000
_cell.length_b   1.000
_cell.length_c   1.000
_cell.angle_alpha   90.00
_cell.angle_beta   90.00
_cell.angle_gamma   90.00
#
_symmetry.space_group_name_H-M   'P 1'
#
loop_
_entity.id
_entity.type
_entity.pdbx_description
1 polymer ?
#
loop_
_entity_poly.entity_id
_entity_poly.type
_entity_poly.pdbx_seq_one_letter_code
_entity_poly.pdbx_strand_id
1 'polypeptide(L)'
;TSAWRVARATIRRKDTGQEWKFSGDQWIYTWYGWTSMEPVPVVTYRVEAYTNNFPDAGFDGRLLVTMHGESGDTEEVEVCSGSTSYLRPGATDCFYVSAHSVGLLKAISVRLEATGSEGKWGCGYVDVTNWTTDARALFEHQAYIAASGAPTRIAKTTAEVEYEVTLYT
;
A
#
# COMPACT_ATOMS: atom_id res chain seq x y z
N THR A 1 10.24 -3.53 -36.24
CA THR A 1 9.94 -2.25 -35.58
C THR A 1 10.41 -2.36 -34.14
N SER A 2 11.28 -1.46 -33.69
CA SER A 2 11.76 -1.48 -32.31
C SER A 2 10.92 -0.50 -31.49
N ALA A 3 10.27 -1.01 -30.45
CA ALA A 3 9.48 -0.24 -29.50
C ALA A 3 9.87 -0.66 -28.08
N TRP A 4 9.90 0.29 -27.16
CA TRP A 4 10.20 0.03 -25.76
C TRP A 4 8.98 0.41 -24.90
N ARG A 5 8.49 -0.52 -24.09
CA ARG A 5 7.44 -0.24 -23.12
C ARG A 5 8.08 0.20 -21.81
N VAL A 6 7.83 1.44 -21.42
CA VAL A 6 8.31 2.00 -20.15
C VAL A 6 7.21 1.88 -19.12
N ALA A 7 7.45 1.13 -18.04
CA ALA A 7 6.52 0.98 -16.92
C ALA A 7 6.59 2.14 -15.91
N ARG A 8 7.77 2.76 -15.76
CA ARG A 8 8.02 3.90 -14.88
C ARG A 8 9.38 4.50 -15.20
N ALA A 9 9.53 5.80 -14.99
CA ALA A 9 10.83 6.45 -14.94
C ALA A 9 11.03 7.09 -13.57
N THR A 10 12.24 6.99 -13.02
CA THR A 10 12.62 7.59 -11.75
C THR A 10 13.87 8.42 -11.94
N ILE A 11 13.82 9.69 -11.54
CA ILE A 11 14.97 10.60 -11.57
C ILE A 11 15.37 10.85 -10.13
N ARG A 12 16.64 10.60 -9.78
CA ARG A 12 17.17 10.86 -8.43
C ARG A 12 18.32 11.85 -8.47
N ARG A 13 18.21 12.92 -7.69
CA ARG A 13 19.28 13.87 -7.42
C ARG A 13 20.26 13.24 -6.42
N LYS A 14 21.52 13.06 -6.80
CA LYS A 14 22.50 12.30 -5.98
C LYS A 14 22.96 13.03 -4.71
N ASP A 15 23.01 14.35 -4.74
CA ASP A 15 23.49 15.22 -3.64
C ASP A 15 22.48 15.35 -2.49
N THR A 16 21.20 15.46 -2.81
CA THR A 16 20.09 15.66 -1.86
C THR A 16 19.30 14.38 -1.61
N GLY A 17 19.44 13.37 -2.47
CA GLY A 17 18.62 12.17 -2.46
C GLY A 17 17.21 12.37 -3.02
N GLN A 18 16.82 13.59 -3.41
CA GLN A 18 15.49 13.89 -3.94
C GLN A 18 15.16 13.02 -5.15
N GLU A 19 13.95 12.46 -5.17
CA GLU A 19 13.49 11.55 -6.20
C GLU A 19 12.20 12.06 -6.85
N TRP A 20 12.08 11.92 -8.17
CA TRP A 20 10.88 12.17 -8.96
C TRP A 20 10.47 10.90 -9.67
N LYS A 21 9.19 10.54 -9.56
CA LYS A 21 8.60 9.36 -10.20
C LYS A 21 7.64 9.80 -11.29
N PHE A 22 7.73 9.16 -12.46
CA PHE A 22 6.90 9.44 -13.62
C PHE A 22 6.20 8.16 -14.07
N SER A 23 4.88 8.24 -14.25
CA SER A 23 4.06 7.12 -14.70
C SER A 23 4.37 6.77 -16.15
N GLY A 24 4.58 5.48 -16.42
CA GLY A 24 4.75 4.96 -17.76
C GLY A 24 3.88 3.75 -17.95
N ASP A 25 2.84 3.82 -18.77
CA ASP A 25 2.30 2.60 -19.36
C ASP A 25 2.06 2.85 -20.83
N GLN A 26 3.13 3.28 -21.50
CA GLN A 26 3.10 3.77 -22.87
C GLN A 26 4.26 3.16 -23.66
N TRP A 27 4.02 2.96 -24.95
CA TRP A 27 5.03 2.51 -25.89
C TRP A 27 5.82 3.69 -26.43
N ILE A 28 7.15 3.62 -26.28
CA ILE A 28 8.08 4.52 -26.94
C ILE A 28 8.46 3.91 -28.27
N TYR A 29 7.98 4.51 -29.36
CA TYR A 29 8.30 4.09 -30.72
C TYR A 29 9.46 4.88 -31.29
N THR A 30 10.40 4.17 -31.91
CA THR A 30 11.61 4.74 -32.53
C THR A 30 11.34 5.77 -33.64
N TRP A 31 10.13 5.80 -34.20
CA TRP A 31 9.74 6.71 -35.30
C TRP A 31 8.97 7.96 -34.85
N TYR A 32 8.58 8.06 -33.57
CA TYR A 32 8.01 9.28 -33.00
C TYR A 32 9.07 10.21 -32.37
N GLY A 33 10.26 9.69 -32.04
CA GLY A 33 11.42 10.46 -31.58
C GLY A 33 11.32 11.02 -30.15
N TRP A 34 10.13 11.16 -29.56
CA TRP A 34 9.91 11.62 -28.18
C TRP A 34 8.62 11.06 -27.59
N THR A 35 8.51 11.08 -26.26
CA THR A 35 7.26 10.83 -25.51
C THR A 35 7.21 11.78 -24.31
N SER A 36 6.00 12.07 -23.81
CA SER A 36 5.81 12.72 -22.51
C SER A 36 5.45 11.68 -21.45
N MET A 37 5.77 11.94 -20.19
CA MET A 37 5.37 11.14 -19.04
C MET A 37 4.91 12.08 -17.92
N GLU A 38 3.79 11.76 -17.28
CA GLU A 38 3.25 12.58 -16.20
C GLU A 38 3.86 12.20 -14.85
N PRO A 39 4.17 13.18 -13.97
CA PRO A 39 4.59 12.91 -12.61
C PRO A 39 3.55 12.05 -11.87
N VAL A 40 4.02 11.09 -11.06
CA VAL A 40 3.13 10.31 -10.20
C VAL A 40 2.64 11.22 -9.07
N PRO A 41 1.33 11.51 -8.97
CA PRO A 41 0.81 12.43 -7.97
C PRO A 41 1.02 11.88 -6.56
N VAL A 42 1.26 12.79 -5.60
CA VAL A 42 1.19 12.47 -4.18
C VAL A 42 -0.28 12.57 -3.77
N VAL A 43 -0.79 11.52 -3.14
CA VAL A 43 -2.18 11.41 -2.69
C VAL A 43 -2.21 11.04 -1.21
N THR A 44 -3.31 11.37 -0.56
CA THR A 44 -3.57 10.94 0.82
C THR A 44 -4.32 9.61 0.79
N TYR A 45 -3.79 8.60 1.45
CA TYR A 45 -4.48 7.36 1.76
C TYR A 45 -5.01 7.41 3.18
N ARG A 46 -6.28 7.05 3.36
CA ARG A 46 -6.83 6.70 4.67
C ARG A 46 -6.60 5.21 4.88
N VAL A 47 -5.91 4.86 5.97
CA VAL A 47 -5.61 3.49 6.38
C VAL A 47 -6.37 3.21 7.66
N GLU A 48 -7.34 2.30 7.60
CA GLU A 48 -8.11 1.84 8.77
C GLU A 48 -7.63 0.45 9.15
N ALA A 49 -7.13 0.29 10.36
CA ALA A 49 -6.63 -0.97 10.87
C ALA A 49 -7.56 -1.47 11.97
N TYR A 50 -8.20 -2.62 11.74
CA TYR A 50 -9.01 -3.29 12.75
C TYR A 50 -8.21 -4.35 13.48
N THR A 51 -8.22 -4.26 14.81
CA THR A 51 -7.64 -5.25 15.70
C THR A 51 -8.71 -6.23 16.15
N ASN A 52 -8.45 -7.52 16.00
CA ASN A 52 -9.39 -8.57 16.40
C ASN A 52 -9.77 -8.46 17.88
N ASN A 53 -10.99 -8.90 18.21
CA ASN A 53 -11.53 -8.82 19.57
C ASN A 53 -11.30 -10.11 20.38
N PHE A 54 -10.05 -10.55 20.50
CA PHE A 54 -9.65 -11.60 21.43
C PHE A 54 -8.58 -11.10 22.42
N PRO A 55 -8.49 -11.71 23.62
CA PRO A 55 -7.46 -11.34 24.58
C PRO A 55 -6.08 -11.41 23.94
N ASP A 56 -5.20 -10.43 24.20
CA ASP A 56 -3.84 -10.31 23.65
C ASP A 56 -3.68 -9.85 22.19
N ALA A 57 -4.77 -9.50 21.48
CA ALA A 57 -4.69 -9.04 20.09
C ALA A 57 -4.02 -7.67 19.90
N GLY A 58 -3.92 -6.88 20.97
CA GLY A 58 -3.41 -5.50 20.90
C GLY A 58 -1.90 -5.44 20.72
N PHE A 59 -1.40 -4.30 20.24
CA PHE A 59 0.01 -4.10 19.99
C PHE A 59 0.48 -2.70 20.40
N ASP A 60 1.57 -2.68 21.18
CA ASP A 60 2.27 -1.47 21.65
C ASP A 60 3.63 -1.39 20.96
N GLY A 61 3.74 -0.52 19.97
CA GLY A 61 4.93 -0.40 19.14
C GLY A 61 4.66 0.43 17.89
N ARG A 62 5.50 0.27 16.87
CA ARG A 62 5.34 0.97 15.60
C ARG A 62 4.72 0.07 14.55
N LEU A 63 3.77 0.63 13.80
CA LEU A 63 3.17 0.01 12.61
C LEU A 63 3.71 0.73 11.38
N LEU A 64 4.40 -0.01 10.52
CA LEU A 64 4.87 0.48 9.24
C LEU A 64 4.14 -0.24 8.11
N VAL A 65 3.77 0.50 7.07
CA VAL A 65 3.03 -0.04 5.93
C VAL A 65 3.70 0.33 4.62
N THR A 66 3.64 -0.59 3.67
CA THR A 66 3.96 -0.35 2.25
C THR A 66 2.75 -0.76 1.42
N MET A 67 2.23 0.14 0.60
CA MET A 67 1.11 -0.15 -0.29
C MET A 67 1.64 -0.54 -1.67
N HIS A 68 1.09 -1.61 -2.24
CA HIS A 68 1.47 -2.14 -3.54
C HIS A 68 0.31 -2.03 -4.51
N GLY A 69 0.55 -1.46 -5.69
CA GLY A 69 -0.47 -1.32 -6.73
C GLY A 69 0.09 -1.46 -8.15
N GLU A 70 -0.78 -1.26 -9.13
CA GLU A 70 -0.44 -1.42 -10.55
C GLU A 70 0.63 -0.43 -11.04
N SER A 71 0.69 0.76 -10.44
CA SER A 71 1.68 1.79 -10.79
C SER A 71 2.97 1.70 -9.96
N GLY A 72 3.12 0.62 -9.18
CA GLY A 72 4.27 0.34 -8.32
C GLY A 72 3.93 0.41 -6.84
N ASP A 73 4.94 0.67 -6.03
CA ASP A 73 4.84 0.63 -4.57
C ASP A 73 5.07 2.01 -3.96
N THR A 74 4.44 2.25 -2.81
CA THR A 74 4.83 3.37 -1.95
C THR A 74 6.17 3.10 -1.28
N GLU A 75 6.70 4.13 -0.63
CA GLU A 75 7.74 3.94 0.37
C GLU A 75 7.12 3.30 1.62
N GLU A 76 7.98 2.80 2.51
CA GLU A 76 7.52 2.33 3.81
C GLU A 76 7.22 3.54 4.70
N VAL A 77 6.00 3.58 5.24
CA VAL A 77 5.51 4.71 6.05
C VAL A 77 5.10 4.20 7.42
N GLU A 78 5.59 4.84 8.48
CA GLU A 78 5.10 4.64 9.84
C GLU A 78 3.73 5.31 10.00
N VAL A 79 2.71 4.53 10.33
CA VAL A 79 1.32 5.02 10.50
C VAL A 79 0.89 5.11 11.95
N CYS A 80 1.57 4.36 12.83
CA CYS A 80 1.32 4.32 14.26
C CYS A 80 2.67 4.39 14.97
N SER A 81 2.84 5.37 15.86
CA SER A 81 4.03 5.49 16.71
C SER A 81 3.68 5.15 18.16
N GLY A 82 4.50 4.32 18.79
CA GLY A 82 4.20 3.74 20.12
C GLY A 82 4.02 4.75 21.27
N SER A 83 4.32 6.04 21.08
CA SER A 83 4.02 7.08 22.08
C SER A 83 2.65 7.73 21.90
N THR A 84 1.98 7.55 20.76
CA THR A 84 0.75 8.27 20.40
C THR A 84 -0.45 7.38 20.13
N SER A 85 -0.23 6.09 19.82
CA SER A 85 -1.30 5.21 19.36
C SER A 85 -0.99 3.75 19.72
N TYR A 86 -1.90 3.12 20.48
CA TYR A 86 -1.86 1.71 20.85
C TYR A 86 -3.00 1.00 20.14
N LEU A 87 -2.70 -0.06 19.39
CA LEU A 87 -3.73 -0.86 18.71
C LEU A 87 -4.47 -1.69 19.76
N ARG A 88 -5.75 -1.37 20.02
CA ARG A 88 -6.55 -1.99 21.08
C ARG A 88 -7.38 -3.16 20.54
N PRO A 89 -7.49 -4.29 21.26
CA PRO A 89 -8.41 -5.37 20.89
C PRO A 89 -9.82 -4.84 20.64
N GLY A 90 -10.41 -5.21 19.50
CA GLY A 90 -11.74 -4.80 19.09
C GLY A 90 -11.88 -3.35 18.60
N ALA A 91 -10.79 -2.58 18.52
CA ALA A 91 -10.81 -1.21 18.01
C ALA A 91 -10.44 -1.14 16.52
N THR A 92 -10.94 -0.09 15.86
CA THR A 92 -10.48 0.32 14.53
C THR A 92 -9.75 1.65 14.68
N ASP A 93 -8.49 1.68 14.30
CA ASP A 93 -7.65 2.87 14.31
C ASP A 93 -7.51 3.41 12.88
N CYS A 94 -7.57 4.74 12.72
CA CYS A 94 -7.59 5.41 11.42
C CYS A 94 -6.38 6.34 11.28
N PHE A 95 -5.63 6.16 10.18
CA PHE A 95 -4.41 6.90 9.87
C PHE A 95 -4.50 7.55 8.49
N TYR A 96 -3.78 8.65 8.29
CA TYR A 96 -3.70 9.34 7.00
C TYR A 96 -2.24 9.37 6.52
N VAL A 97 -1.99 8.83 5.33
CA VAL A 97 -0.65 8.67 4.75
C VAL A 97 -0.56 9.44 3.45
N SER A 98 0.35 10.41 3.36
CA SER A 98 0.68 11.06 2.09
C SER A 98 1.79 10.28 1.38
N ALA A 99 1.49 9.70 0.22
CA ALA A 99 2.45 8.94 -0.57
C ALA A 99 2.15 9.03 -2.08
N HIS A 100 3.09 8.62 -2.92
CA HIS A 100 2.85 8.52 -4.36
C HIS A 100 1.67 7.57 -4.66
N SER A 101 0.85 7.94 -5.64
CA SER A 101 -0.25 7.11 -6.09
C SER A 101 0.26 5.78 -6.67
N VAL A 102 -0.29 4.66 -6.20
CA VAL A 102 0.04 3.32 -6.69
C VAL A 102 -0.99 2.77 -7.69
N GLY A 103 -1.95 3.61 -8.09
CA GLY A 103 -3.07 3.18 -8.94
C GLY A 103 -3.99 2.20 -8.18
N LEU A 104 -4.43 1.14 -8.85
CA LEU A 104 -5.24 0.10 -8.21
C LEU A 104 -4.39 -0.68 -7.21
N LEU A 105 -4.76 -0.60 -5.94
CA LEU A 105 -4.16 -1.37 -4.85
C LEU A 105 -4.34 -2.89 -5.07
N LYS A 106 -3.26 -3.64 -4.86
CA LYS A 106 -3.19 -5.11 -5.05
C LYS A 106 -2.74 -5.85 -3.79
N ALA A 107 -1.89 -5.24 -2.98
CA ALA A 107 -1.41 -5.81 -1.72
C ALA A 107 -1.00 -4.70 -0.76
N ILE A 108 -0.90 -5.03 0.52
CA ILE A 108 -0.25 -4.20 1.54
C ILE A 108 0.79 -5.06 2.26
N SER A 109 1.95 -4.47 2.55
CA SER A 109 2.93 -5.07 3.45
C SER A 109 2.90 -4.34 4.79
N VAL A 110 2.82 -5.10 5.87
CA VAL A 110 2.73 -4.60 7.24
C VAL A 110 3.93 -5.07 8.03
N ARG A 111 4.67 -4.15 8.65
CA ARG A 111 5.82 -4.45 9.51
C ARG A 111 5.59 -3.87 10.90
N LEU A 112 5.95 -4.65 11.92
CA LEU A 112 5.87 -4.25 13.31
C LEU A 112 7.27 -4.06 13.89
N GLU A 113 7.47 -2.98 14.64
CA GLU A 113 8.64 -2.79 15.49
C GLU A 113 8.18 -2.64 16.94
N ALA A 114 8.52 -3.60 17.79
CA ALA A 114 8.19 -3.55 19.22
C ALA A 114 9.19 -2.68 19.98
N THR A 115 8.73 -2.02 21.05
CA THR A 115 9.59 -1.28 22.01
C THR A 115 10.26 -2.18 23.06
N GLY A 116 10.07 -3.52 22.97
CA GLY A 116 10.61 -4.52 23.90
C GLY A 116 10.63 -5.93 23.29
N SER A 117 10.63 -6.98 24.12
CA SER A 117 10.63 -8.39 23.66
C SER A 117 9.34 -8.74 22.91
N GLU A 118 9.48 -9.39 21.75
CA GLU A 118 8.46 -10.02 20.90
C GLU A 118 7.02 -9.50 21.08
N GLY A 119 6.64 -8.50 20.30
CA GLY A 119 5.25 -8.07 20.15
C GLY A 119 4.57 -8.75 18.96
N LYS A 120 3.28 -9.05 19.09
CA LYS A 120 2.41 -9.51 17.99
C LYS A 120 1.16 -8.66 17.94
N TRP A 121 0.56 -8.54 16.76
CA TRP A 121 -0.71 -7.83 16.56
C TRP A 121 -1.73 -8.79 15.95
N GLY A 122 -2.88 -8.95 16.60
CA GLY A 122 -4.02 -9.68 16.06
C GLY A 122 -4.74 -8.86 14.99
N CYS A 123 -4.18 -8.82 13.79
CA CYS A 123 -4.71 -8.06 12.66
C CYS A 123 -5.95 -8.75 12.09
N GLY A 124 -7.11 -8.10 12.19
CA GLY A 124 -8.34 -8.56 11.54
C GLY A 124 -8.32 -8.19 10.06
N TYR A 125 -8.29 -6.89 9.78
CA TYR A 125 -8.14 -6.35 8.42
C TYR A 125 -7.42 -5.01 8.42
N VAL A 126 -6.89 -4.65 7.26
CA VAL A 126 -6.51 -3.28 6.92
C VAL A 126 -7.35 -2.83 5.73
N ASP A 127 -7.99 -1.68 5.85
CA ASP A 127 -8.74 -1.04 4.77
C ASP A 127 -8.00 0.21 4.31
N VAL A 128 -7.72 0.30 3.01
CA VAL A 128 -7.02 1.44 2.45
C VAL A 128 -7.89 2.11 1.41
N THR A 129 -8.17 3.39 1.63
CA THR A 129 -8.92 4.24 0.70
C THR A 129 -8.04 5.38 0.21
N ASN A 130 -7.92 5.53 -1.11
CA ASN A 130 -7.36 6.75 -1.69
C ASN A 130 -8.36 7.89 -1.51
N TRP A 131 -8.03 8.87 -0.66
CA TRP A 131 -8.92 9.95 -0.23
C TRP A 131 -9.30 10.92 -1.36
N THR A 132 -8.59 10.90 -2.49
CA THR A 132 -8.88 11.77 -3.64
C THR A 132 -9.82 11.10 -4.65
N THR A 133 -9.73 9.78 -4.79
CA THR A 133 -10.45 9.04 -5.85
C THR A 133 -11.52 8.10 -5.31
N ASP A 134 -11.62 7.96 -3.98
CA ASP A 134 -12.43 6.97 -3.27
C ASP A 134 -12.14 5.50 -3.66
N ALA A 135 -11.06 5.26 -4.40
CA ALA A 135 -10.61 3.91 -4.71
C ALA A 135 -10.19 3.21 -3.42
N ARG A 136 -10.86 2.09 -3.12
CA ARG A 136 -10.74 1.35 -1.86
C ARG A 136 -10.26 -0.08 -2.07
N ALA A 137 -9.46 -0.59 -1.15
CA ALA A 137 -9.06 -1.99 -1.09
C ALA A 137 -9.06 -2.50 0.35
N LEU A 138 -9.69 -3.65 0.55
CA LEU A 138 -9.69 -4.38 1.81
C LEU A 138 -8.60 -5.46 1.79
N PHE A 139 -7.91 -5.62 2.91
CA PHE A 139 -6.86 -6.60 3.12
C PHE A 139 -7.18 -7.38 4.40
N GLU A 140 -7.93 -8.47 4.28
CA GLU A 140 -8.23 -9.35 5.41
C GLU A 140 -7.02 -10.23 5.75
N HIS A 141 -6.72 -10.39 7.05
CA HIS A 141 -5.64 -11.24 7.52
C HIS A 141 -6.11 -12.28 8.55
N GLN A 142 -6.94 -11.86 9.51
CA GLN A 142 -7.54 -12.73 10.54
C GLN A 142 -6.53 -13.60 11.30
N ALA A 143 -5.31 -13.08 11.51
CA ALA A 143 -4.21 -13.80 12.15
C ALA A 143 -3.25 -12.83 12.87
N TYR A 144 -2.28 -13.39 13.60
CA TYR A 144 -1.25 -12.59 14.26
C TYR A 144 -0.11 -12.23 13.30
N ILE A 145 0.23 -10.96 13.26
CA ILE A 145 1.47 -10.46 12.65
C ILE A 145 2.51 -10.31 13.75
N ALA A 146 3.68 -10.92 13.58
CA ALA A 146 4.77 -10.84 14.56
C ALA A 146 5.73 -9.67 14.25
N ALA A 147 6.26 -9.03 15.28
CA ALA A 147 7.37 -8.08 15.16
C ALA A 147 8.71 -8.80 14.94
N SER A 148 8.81 -9.51 13.80
CA SER A 148 9.96 -10.33 13.41
C SER A 148 11.06 -9.55 12.69
N GLY A 149 10.85 -8.25 12.43
CA GLY A 149 11.71 -7.41 11.59
C GLY A 149 11.44 -7.52 10.08
N ALA A 150 10.69 -8.53 9.63
CA ALA A 150 10.27 -8.66 8.24
C ALA A 150 8.80 -8.22 8.05
N PRO A 151 8.45 -7.59 6.92
CA PRO A 151 7.07 -7.25 6.61
C PRO A 151 6.23 -8.50 6.26
N THR A 152 4.99 -8.51 6.70
CA THR A 152 3.96 -9.48 6.27
C THR A 152 3.15 -8.89 5.13
N ARG A 153 3.18 -9.54 3.95
CA ARG A 153 2.44 -9.11 2.77
C ARG A 153 1.05 -9.75 2.71
N ILE A 154 0.01 -8.93 2.62
CA ILE A 154 -1.40 -9.30 2.59
C ILE A 154 -1.96 -8.90 1.22
N ALA A 155 -2.52 -9.86 0.49
CA ALA A 155 -3.14 -9.60 -0.81
C ALA A 155 -4.51 -8.94 -0.66
N LYS A 156 -4.93 -8.15 -1.65
CA LYS A 156 -6.27 -7.57 -1.69
C LYS A 156 -7.33 -8.68 -1.63
N THR A 157 -8.27 -8.55 -0.69
CA THR A 157 -9.47 -9.39 -0.63
C THR A 157 -10.30 -9.16 -1.90
N THR A 158 -10.57 -10.24 -2.62
CA THR A 158 -11.42 -10.24 -3.80
C THR A 158 -12.65 -11.07 -3.49
N ALA A 159 -13.83 -10.52 -3.76
CA ALA A 159 -15.05 -11.30 -3.72
C ALA A 159 -15.11 -12.16 -5.00
N GLU A 160 -15.42 -13.44 -4.85
CA GLU A 160 -15.80 -14.26 -6.00
C GLU A 160 -17.15 -13.76 -6.51
N VAL A 161 -17.16 -13.22 -7.73
CA VAL A 161 -18.38 -12.77 -8.41
C VAL A 161 -18.48 -13.55 -9.70
N GLU A 162 -19.60 -14.25 -9.88
CA GLU A 162 -19.92 -14.93 -11.14
C GLU A 162 -20.46 -13.91 -12.16
N TYR A 163 -19.91 -13.92 -13.37
CA TYR A 163 -20.34 -13.06 -14.47
C TYR A 163 -20.89 -13.90 -15.62
N GLU A 164 -22.10 -13.59 -16.08
CA GLU A 164 -22.63 -14.10 -17.35
C GLU A 164 -22.24 -13.14 -18.48
N VAL A 165 -21.57 -13.66 -19.53
CA VAL A 165 -21.17 -12.87 -20.70
C VAL A 165 -21.89 -13.42 -21.93
N THR A 166 -22.79 -12.62 -22.51
CA THR A 166 -23.44 -12.93 -23.79
C THR A 166 -22.89 -12.04 -24.89
N LEU A 167 -22.40 -12.64 -25.97
CA LEU A 167 -21.93 -11.93 -27.16
C LEU A 167 -22.98 -12.03 -28.28
N TYR A 168 -23.28 -10.90 -28.91
CA TYR A 168 -24.14 -10.82 -30.10
C TYR A 168 -23.25 -10.58 -31.32
N THR A 169 -23.59 -11.23 -32.42
CA THR A 169 -22.93 -11.07 -33.74
C THR A 169 -23.88 -10.46 -34.74
#